data_AF-A0A371FHG5-F1
#
_entry.id   AF-A0A371FHG5-F1
#
_cell.length_a   1.000
_cell.length_b   1.000
_cell.length_c   1.000
_cell.angle_alpha   90.00
_cell.angle_beta   90.00
_cell.angle_gamma   90.00
#
_symmetry.space_group_name_H-M   'P 1'
#
loop_
_entity.id
_entity.type
_entity.pdbx_description
1 polymer ?
#
loop_
_entity_poly.entity_id
_entity_poly.type
_entity_poly.pdbx_seq_one_letter_code
_entity_poly.pdbx_strand_id
1 'polypeptide(L)'
;MVAGINSRGINDVGRGLTSRKGGLELVSGSKTAIVTNTTVQIVVPDDVIGSVYGENGSNLVRLRQISGAKVIVHEPRPGTSERTIVISGTPDETRAAQSLLQAFILTGSS
;
A
#
# COMPACT_ATOMS: atom_id res chain seq x y z
N MET A 1 -63.40 21.10 33.85
CA MET A 1 -62.03 21.64 33.96
C MET A 1 -61.20 20.46 34.48
N VAL A 2 -60.22 19.86 33.82
CA VAL A 2 -59.24 20.31 32.83
C VAL A 2 -58.85 19.09 31.99
N ALA A 3 -58.57 19.33 30.70
CA ALA A 3 -58.00 18.37 29.77
C ALA A 3 -56.53 18.07 30.11
N GLY A 4 -56.13 16.80 30.01
CA GLY A 4 -54.74 16.37 30.12
C GLY A 4 -54.38 15.47 28.95
N ILE A 5 -54.19 16.05 27.77
CA ILE A 5 -53.54 15.42 26.63
C ILE A 5 -52.06 15.20 26.95
N ASN A 6 -51.55 13.99 26.80
CA ASN A 6 -50.11 13.72 26.83
C ASN A 6 -49.71 12.90 25.59
N SER A 7 -49.37 13.68 24.56
CA SER A 7 -48.12 13.64 23.81
C SER A 7 -47.59 12.26 23.41
N ARG A 8 -48.03 11.83 22.22
CA ARG A 8 -47.42 10.76 21.42
C ARG A 8 -45.94 11.10 21.17
N GLY A 9 -45.05 10.31 21.76
CA GLY A 9 -43.62 10.34 21.47
C GLY A 9 -43.35 9.93 20.02
N ILE A 10 -42.88 10.89 19.24
CA ILE A 10 -42.29 10.68 17.93
C ILE A 10 -40.97 9.92 18.11
N ASN A 11 -40.88 8.71 17.56
CA ASN A 11 -39.60 8.03 17.43
C ASN A 11 -38.98 8.44 16.09
N ASP A 12 -37.99 9.33 16.18
CA ASP A 12 -37.12 9.78 15.11
C ASP A 12 -36.27 8.58 14.63
N VAL A 13 -36.50 8.11 13.40
CA VAL A 13 -35.67 7.05 12.80
C VAL A 13 -34.48 7.73 12.14
N GLY A 14 -33.38 7.78 12.89
CA GLY A 14 -32.11 8.35 12.50
C GLY A 14 -31.65 7.87 11.12
N ARG A 15 -31.48 8.84 10.22
CA ARG A 15 -30.93 8.71 8.88
C ARG A 15 -29.41 8.68 8.95
N GLY A 16 -28.83 7.61 8.41
CA GLY A 16 -27.54 7.64 7.73
C GLY A 16 -26.31 7.42 8.60
N LEU A 17 -25.46 6.50 8.14
CA LEU A 17 -24.05 6.66 7.81
C LEU A 17 -23.44 5.25 7.78
N THR A 18 -23.35 4.67 6.58
CA THR A 18 -22.46 3.55 6.32
C THR A 18 -21.03 4.10 6.37
N SER A 19 -20.50 4.26 7.59
CA SER A 19 -19.10 4.60 7.77
C SER A 19 -18.30 3.38 7.37
N ARG A 20 -17.77 3.46 6.15
CA ARG A 20 -16.80 2.55 5.55
C ARG A 20 -15.73 2.23 6.58
N LYS A 21 -15.79 1.04 7.16
CA LYS A 21 -14.73 0.53 8.02
C LYS A 21 -13.57 0.13 7.09
N GLY A 22 -12.75 1.14 6.78
CA GLY A 22 -11.40 0.93 6.33
C GLY A 22 -10.66 0.05 7.34
N GLY A 23 -10.00 -0.96 6.82
CA GLY A 23 -9.23 -1.92 7.59
C GLY A 23 -8.24 -2.59 6.67
N LEU A 24 -7.39 -1.79 6.01
CA LEU A 24 -6.16 -2.32 5.45
C LEU A 24 -5.21 -2.54 6.63
N GLU A 25 -5.29 -3.74 7.21
CA GLU A 25 -4.37 -4.22 8.24
C GLU A 25 -3.00 -4.43 7.58
N LEU A 26 -2.20 -3.37 7.47
CA LEU A 26 -0.79 -3.50 7.18
C LEU A 26 -0.08 -3.76 8.50
N VAL A 27 -0.13 -5.03 8.93
CA VAL A 27 0.73 -5.55 9.99
C VAL A 27 2.17 -5.57 9.45
N SER A 28 2.86 -4.43 9.52
CA SER A 28 4.30 -4.36 9.26
C SER A 28 5.01 -4.68 10.57
N GLY A 29 5.26 -5.97 10.78
CA GLY A 29 5.94 -6.50 11.95
C GLY A 29 7.28 -5.81 12.20
N SER A 30 7.41 -5.23 13.38
CA SER A 30 8.68 -4.86 14.00
C SER A 30 9.49 -6.13 14.30
N LYS A 31 10.17 -6.67 13.28
CA LYS A 31 11.23 -7.67 13.49
C LYS A 31 12.48 -6.93 13.98
N THR A 32 12.83 -7.23 15.23
CA THR A 32 13.99 -6.78 15.97
C THR A 32 15.29 -6.90 15.17
N ALA A 33 16.09 -5.84 15.26
CA ALA A 33 17.36 -5.66 14.56
C ALA A 33 18.38 -6.74 14.93
N ILE A 34 18.67 -7.62 13.98
CA ILE A 34 20.04 -8.11 13.74
C ILE A 34 20.42 -7.55 12.36
N VAL A 35 21.58 -6.90 12.23
CA VAL A 35 22.07 -6.38 10.95
C VAL A 35 22.56 -7.58 10.12
N THR A 36 21.62 -8.35 9.60
CA THR A 36 21.84 -9.32 8.53
C THR A 36 21.17 -8.73 7.32
N ASN A 37 21.92 -8.44 6.25
CA ASN A 37 21.38 -7.91 5.00
C ASN A 37 20.03 -8.55 4.65
N THR A 38 18.98 -7.74 4.61
CA THR A 38 17.63 -8.17 4.30
C THR A 38 17.47 -8.18 2.79
N THR A 39 16.90 -9.26 2.27
CA THR A 39 16.46 -9.33 0.87
C THR A 39 14.97 -9.60 0.83
N VAL A 40 14.26 -8.78 0.06
CA VAL A 40 12.81 -8.79 -0.10
C VAL A 40 12.48 -9.07 -1.56
N GLN A 41 11.58 -10.00 -1.81
CA GLN A 41 11.02 -10.25 -3.13
C GLN A 41 9.57 -9.78 -3.18
N ILE A 42 9.24 -9.04 -4.22
CA ILE A 42 7.93 -8.41 -4.39
C ILE A 42 7.48 -8.71 -5.81
N VAL A 43 6.35 -9.40 -5.93
CA VAL A 43 5.72 -9.66 -7.22
C VAL A 43 4.73 -8.53 -7.47
N VAL A 44 4.83 -7.92 -8.64
CA VAL A 44 3.99 -6.79 -9.05
C VAL A 44 3.42 -7.07 -10.43
N PRO A 45 2.10 -6.95 -10.64
CA PRO A 45 1.52 -7.10 -11.97
C PRO A 45 2.06 -6.05 -12.93
N ASP A 46 2.15 -6.40 -14.22
CA ASP A 46 2.65 -5.53 -15.28
C ASP A 46 1.75 -4.29 -15.46
N ASP A 47 0.45 -4.47 -15.18
CA ASP A 47 -0.55 -3.39 -15.13
C ASP A 47 -0.11 -2.22 -14.24
N VAL A 48 0.55 -2.51 -13.11
CA VAL A 48 1.04 -1.49 -12.17
C VAL A 48 2.54 -1.27 -12.26
N ILE A 49 3.30 -2.20 -12.85
CA ILE A 49 4.75 -2.06 -12.99
C ILE A 49 5.10 -0.88 -13.91
N GLY A 50 4.25 -0.59 -14.90
CA GLY A 50 4.39 0.58 -15.77
C GLY A 50 4.46 1.86 -14.93
N SER A 51 3.59 1.99 -13.93
CA SER A 51 3.57 3.12 -13.00
C SER A 51 4.76 3.13 -12.02
N VAL A 52 5.24 1.94 -11.62
CA VAL A 52 6.46 1.80 -10.79
C VAL A 52 7.72 2.25 -11.54
N TYR A 53 7.86 1.91 -12.82
CA TYR A 53 8.93 2.45 -13.65
C TYR A 53 8.70 3.95 -13.90
N GLY A 54 7.45 4.35 -14.11
CA GLY A 54 7.06 5.70 -14.47
C GLY A 54 7.54 6.10 -15.87
N GLU A 55 7.30 7.34 -16.25
CA GLU A 55 7.70 7.87 -17.55
C GLU A 55 9.24 7.79 -17.70
N ASN A 56 9.69 7.00 -18.68
CA ASN A 56 11.11 6.70 -18.96
C ASN A 56 11.88 5.95 -17.85
N GLY A 57 11.21 5.27 -16.91
CA GLY A 57 11.92 4.54 -15.85
C GLY A 57 12.47 5.43 -14.71
N SER A 58 12.14 6.73 -14.74
CA SER A 58 12.60 7.74 -13.76
C SER A 58 12.23 7.38 -12.32
N ASN A 59 11.08 6.72 -12.15
CA ASN A 59 10.49 6.45 -10.85
C ASN A 59 11.20 5.28 -10.14
N LEU A 60 11.60 4.25 -10.90
CA LEU A 60 12.45 3.16 -10.41
C LEU A 60 13.85 3.67 -10.00
N VAL A 61 14.42 4.60 -10.77
CA VAL A 61 15.70 5.23 -10.42
C VAL A 61 15.56 5.99 -9.10
N ARG A 62 14.50 6.78 -8.95
CA ARG A 62 14.19 7.50 -7.72
C ARG A 62 13.96 6.55 -6.54
N LEU A 63 13.29 5.41 -6.75
CA LEU A 63 13.09 4.39 -5.73
C LEU A 63 14.43 3.89 -5.17
N ARG A 64 15.37 3.54 -6.05
CA ARG A 64 16.73 3.12 -5.68
C ARG A 64 17.49 4.24 -4.97
N GLN A 65 17.38 5.47 -5.49
CA GLN A 65 18.14 6.62 -4.99
C GLN A 65 17.66 7.10 -3.61
N ILE A 66 16.35 7.10 -3.36
CA ILE A 66 15.78 7.47 -2.06
C ILE A 66 15.99 6.34 -1.04
N SER A 67 15.77 5.09 -1.44
CA SER A 67 15.86 3.98 -0.50
C SER A 67 17.29 3.57 -0.16
N GLY A 68 18.28 3.87 -1.01
CA GLY A 68 19.65 3.36 -0.87
C GLY A 68 19.78 1.85 -1.15
N ALA A 69 18.67 1.13 -1.28
CA ALA A 69 18.65 -0.30 -1.46
C ALA A 69 19.05 -0.73 -2.88
N LYS A 70 19.64 -1.92 -2.99
CA LYS A 70 19.87 -2.58 -4.27
C LYS A 70 18.56 -3.17 -4.78
N VAL A 71 18.00 -2.59 -5.83
CA VAL A 71 16.75 -3.07 -6.45
C VAL A 71 17.07 -3.73 -7.78
N ILE A 72 16.69 -4.99 -7.95
CA ILE A 72 16.85 -5.78 -9.17
C ILE A 72 15.45 -6.12 -9.67
N VAL A 73 15.18 -5.88 -10.95
CA VAL A 73 13.90 -6.25 -11.57
C VAL A 73 14.16 -7.46 -12.45
N HIS A 74 13.44 -8.55 -12.17
CA HIS A 74 13.50 -9.77 -12.95
C HIS A 74 12.50 -9.75 -14.09
N GLU A 75 12.76 -10.59 -15.09
CA GLU A 75 11.87 -10.79 -16.23
C GLU A 75 10.48 -11.26 -15.79
N PRO A 76 9.42 -10.88 -16.53
CA PRO A 76 8.09 -11.39 -16.27
C PRO A 76 8.05 -12.91 -16.49
N ARG A 77 7.27 -13.62 -15.68
CA ARG A 77 7.15 -15.07 -15.83
C ARG A 77 6.47 -15.39 -17.17
N PRO A 78 6.94 -16.39 -17.92
CA PRO A 78 6.30 -16.78 -19.16
C PRO A 78 4.87 -17.26 -18.88
N GLY A 79 3.88 -16.55 -19.43
CA GLY A 79 2.45 -16.82 -19.24
C GLY A 79 1.77 -15.98 -18.16
N THR A 80 2.48 -15.08 -17.45
CA THR A 80 1.84 -14.10 -16.55
C THR A 80 2.36 -12.68 -16.81
N SER A 81 1.46 -11.70 -16.70
CA SER A 81 1.80 -10.28 -16.76
C SER A 81 2.23 -9.82 -15.36
N GLU A 82 3.28 -10.42 -14.79
CA GLU A 82 3.79 -10.07 -13.45
C GLU A 82 5.31 -10.03 -13.45
N ARG A 83 5.90 -9.00 -12.86
CA ARG A 83 7.35 -8.85 -12.66
C ARG A 83 7.73 -9.06 -11.21
N THR A 84 8.88 -9.67 -11.01
CA THR A 84 9.45 -9.85 -9.66
C THR A 84 10.53 -8.80 -9.43
N ILE A 85 10.37 -8.01 -8.37
CA ILE A 85 11.37 -7.05 -7.90
C ILE A 85 12.05 -7.63 -6.67
N VAL A 86 13.38 -7.73 -6.71
CA VAL A 86 14.22 -8.12 -5.58
C VAL A 86 14.87 -6.85 -5.02
N ILE A 87 14.70 -6.60 -3.73
CA ILE A 87 15.30 -5.48 -3.02
C ILE A 87 16.25 -6.06 -1.96
N SER A 88 17.52 -5.70 -2.01
CA SER A 88 18.54 -6.17 -1.07
C SER A 88 19.26 -4.99 -0.43
N GLY A 89 19.48 -5.04 0.89
CA GLY A 89 20.17 -3.98 1.62
C GLY A 89 20.04 -4.18 3.13
N THR A 90 20.17 -3.10 3.88
CA THR A 90 19.84 -3.07 5.30
C THR A 90 18.32 -3.14 5.51
N PRO A 91 17.85 -3.49 6.73
CA PRO A 91 16.43 -3.48 7.06
C PRO A 91 15.77 -2.12 6.81
N ASP A 92 16.49 -1.02 7.05
CA ASP A 92 15.98 0.34 6.85
C ASP A 92 15.83 0.67 5.37
N GLU A 93 16.86 0.39 4.57
CA GLU A 93 16.84 0.61 3.12
C GLU A 93 15.74 -0.21 2.43
N THR A 94 15.63 -1.51 2.79
CA THR A 94 14.61 -2.39 2.22
C THR A 94 13.19 -1.95 2.60
N ARG A 95 12.98 -1.48 3.83
CA ARG A 95 11.70 -0.94 4.29
C ARG A 95 11.33 0.35 3.56
N ALA A 96 12.29 1.26 3.39
CA ALA A 96 12.10 2.49 2.62
C ALA A 96 11.74 2.18 1.16
N ALA A 97 12.46 1.25 0.53
CA ALA A 97 12.21 0.82 -0.84
C ALA A 97 10.83 0.17 -1.00
N GLN A 98 10.40 -0.67 -0.05
CA GLN A 98 9.06 -1.25 -0.03
C GLN A 98 7.97 -0.18 0.04
N SER A 99 8.13 0.79 0.93
CA SER A 99 7.15 1.87 1.09
C SER A 99 7.04 2.72 -0.18
N LEU A 100 8.17 3.07 -0.80
CA LEU A 100 8.19 3.79 -2.07
C LEU A 100 7.58 2.99 -3.20
N LEU A 101 7.89 1.70 -3.28
CA LEU A 101 7.32 0.80 -4.28
C LEU A 101 5.80 0.81 -4.18
N GLN A 102 5.27 0.61 -2.98
CA GLN A 102 3.83 0.66 -2.73
C GLN A 102 3.23 2.03 -3.07
N ALA A 103 3.90 3.12 -2.71
CA ALA A 103 3.45 4.47 -3.06
C ALA A 103 3.34 4.67 -4.59
N PHE A 104 4.30 4.15 -5.36
CA PHE A 104 4.27 4.24 -6.82
C PHE A 104 3.20 3.36 -7.47
N ILE A 105 2.93 2.19 -6.89
CA ILE A 105 1.80 1.35 -7.30
C ILE A 105 0.47 2.07 -7.04
N LEU A 106 0.31 2.66 -5.86
CA LEU A 106 -0.93 3.34 -5.46
C LEU A 106 -1.16 4.65 -6.22
N THR A 107 -0.12 5.43 -6.51
CA THR A 107 -0.25 6.69 -7.25
C THR A 107 -0.50 6.50 -8.75
N GLY A 108 -0.24 5.30 -9.27
CA GLY A 108 -0.33 4.97 -10.69
C GLY A 108 -1.72 4.59 -11.20
N SER A 109 -2.75 4.59 -10.35
CA SER A 109 -4.13 4.18 -10.69
C SER A 109 -5.12 5.34 -10.78
N SER A 110 -4.68 6.53 -11.21
CA SER A 110 -5.55 7.70 -11.33
C SER A 110 -6.07 7.95 -12.73
#